data_AF-T1HRR8-F1
#
_entry.id   AF-T1HRR8-F1
#
_cell.length_a   1.000
_cell.length_b   1.000
_cell.length_c   1.000
_cell.angle_alpha   90.00
_cell.angle_beta   90.00
_cell.angle_gamma   90.00
#
_symmetry.space_group_name_H-M   'P 1'
#
loop_
_entity.id
_entity.type
_entity.pdbx_description
1 polymer ?
#
loop_
_entity_poly.entity_id
_entity_poly.type
_entity_poly.pdbx_seq_one_letter_code
_entity_poly.pdbx_strand_id
1 'polypeptide(L)'
;MHCFYIRFLVVALIFTKCINIRKNGDVKCSGSTVSGNQGFYSFQCTTTSGGSFTSYMAVVETDYANYALLYRCGLYGSTTPKDNFLLFNRQSSGEIPAGLSTKLNQLELTSLNKLGCS
;
A
#
# COMPACT_ATOMS: atom_id res chain seq x y z
N MET A 1 5.61 23.00 1.80
CA MET A 1 5.44 21.61 1.32
C MET A 1 5.54 20.52 2.42
N HIS A 2 5.30 20.84 3.71
CA HIS A 2 5.36 19.87 4.81
C HIS A 2 4.08 19.03 5.03
N CYS A 3 2.94 19.43 4.46
CA CYS A 3 1.62 18.87 4.80
C CYS A 3 1.35 17.48 4.16
N PHE A 4 1.95 17.17 3.01
CA PHE A 4 1.73 15.89 2.31
C PHE A 4 2.56 14.72 2.88
N TYR A 5 3.76 15.00 3.39
CA TYR A 5 4.65 14.01 4.01
C TYR A 5 4.03 13.37 5.26
N ILE A 6 3.38 14.19 6.09
CA ILE A 6 2.69 13.74 7.31
C ILE A 6 1.51 12.82 6.95
N ARG A 7 0.76 13.10 5.88
CA ARG A 7 -0.44 12.34 5.51
C ARG A 7 -0.13 10.89 5.12
N PHE A 8 0.97 10.63 4.43
CA PHE A 8 1.31 9.28 3.97
C PHE A 8 1.97 8.44 5.07
N LEU A 9 2.79 9.03 5.94
CA LEU A 9 3.37 8.33 7.09
C LEU A 9 2.29 7.83 8.06
N VAL A 10 1.23 8.62 8.25
CA VAL A 10 0.07 8.29 9.09
C VAL A 10 -0.77 7.16 8.48
N VAL A 11 -0.93 7.12 7.15
CA VAL A 11 -1.58 5.98 6.47
C VAL A 11 -0.73 4.72 6.61
N ALA A 12 0.57 4.84 6.31
CA ALA A 12 1.65 3.88 6.54
C ALA A 12 1.54 3.07 7.85
N LEU A 13 1.55 3.82 8.96
CA LEU A 13 1.71 3.28 10.31
C LEU A 13 0.43 2.67 10.90
N ILE A 14 -0.74 3.11 10.43
CA ILE A 14 -2.00 2.79 11.12
C ILE A 14 -2.72 1.60 10.43
N PHE A 15 -2.35 1.19 9.22
CA PHE A 15 -3.04 0.08 8.51
C PHE A 15 -2.30 -1.28 8.54
N THR A 16 -1.19 -1.42 9.28
CA THR A 16 -0.22 -2.52 9.12
C THR A 16 -0.59 -3.86 9.78
N LYS A 17 -1.81 -4.06 10.30
CA LYS A 17 -2.11 -5.27 11.10
C LYS A 17 -2.58 -6.49 10.32
N CYS A 18 -2.82 -6.39 9.01
CA CYS A 18 -3.39 -7.52 8.26
C CYS A 18 -2.71 -7.77 6.92
N ILE A 19 -1.39 -7.90 6.95
CA ILE A 19 -0.66 -8.57 5.86
C ILE A 19 -0.33 -9.96 6.39
N ASN A 20 -1.09 -10.97 5.93
CA ASN A 20 -0.81 -12.36 6.21
C ASN A 20 0.45 -12.76 5.41
N ILE A 21 1.64 -12.37 5.88
CA ILE A 21 2.92 -12.78 5.31
C ILE A 21 3.08 -14.26 5.66
N ARG A 22 2.45 -15.14 4.88
CA ARG A 22 2.78 -16.56 4.90
C ARG A 22 4.22 -16.69 4.40
N LYS A 23 5.13 -16.83 5.37
CA LYS A 23 6.58 -17.08 5.31
C LYS A 23 7.47 -15.84 5.10
N ASN A 24 8.47 -15.72 5.99
CA ASN A 24 9.64 -14.82 6.00
C ASN A 24 9.51 -13.45 6.67
N GLY A 25 9.31 -13.47 7.99
CA GLY A 25 9.87 -12.48 8.92
C GLY A 25 9.37 -11.04 8.80
N ASP A 26 9.89 -10.17 9.64
CA ASP A 26 9.52 -8.77 9.64
C ASP A 26 10.16 -8.04 8.46
N VAL A 27 9.41 -7.10 7.88
CA VAL A 27 9.90 -6.20 6.83
C VAL A 27 9.91 -4.78 7.38
N LYS A 28 11.06 -4.12 7.34
CA LYS A 28 11.23 -2.72 7.75
C LYS A 28 11.47 -1.87 6.52
N CYS A 29 10.69 -0.81 6.34
CA CYS A 29 10.79 0.07 5.18
C CYS A 29 11.01 1.53 5.60
N SER A 30 11.86 2.25 4.87
CA SER A 30 12.02 3.70 4.96
C SER A 30 11.52 4.36 3.68
N GLY A 31 10.63 5.34 3.81
CA GLY A 31 9.95 5.98 2.68
C GLY A 31 10.48 7.39 2.37
N SER A 32 10.64 7.71 1.09
CA SER A 32 10.92 9.07 0.60
C SER A 32 9.98 9.44 -0.55
N THR A 33 9.70 10.73 -0.73
CA THR A 33 8.87 11.22 -1.84
C THR A 33 9.59 11.06 -3.18
N VAL A 34 8.86 10.73 -4.24
CA VAL A 34 9.40 10.66 -5.61
C VAL A 34 9.21 12.00 -6.32
N SER A 35 10.32 12.68 -6.64
CA SER A 35 10.28 13.91 -7.44
C SER A 35 9.72 13.63 -8.84
N GLY A 36 8.78 14.44 -9.31
CA GLY A 36 8.15 14.27 -10.63
C GLY A 36 6.92 13.36 -10.64
N ASN A 37 6.65 12.63 -9.56
CA ASN A 37 5.48 11.76 -9.42
C ASN A 37 4.72 12.12 -8.13
N GLN A 38 3.86 13.14 -8.21
CA GLN A 38 3.12 13.62 -7.05
C GLN A 38 2.28 12.48 -6.43
N GLY A 39 2.40 12.33 -5.10
CA GLY A 39 1.69 11.29 -4.34
C GLY A 39 2.40 9.93 -4.29
N PHE A 40 3.47 9.74 -5.07
CA PHE A 40 4.29 8.52 -4.99
C PHE A 40 5.40 8.65 -3.94
N TYR A 41 5.64 7.52 -3.29
CA TYR A 41 6.72 7.30 -2.35
C TYR A 41 7.54 6.10 -2.77
N SER A 42 8.85 6.22 -2.64
CA SER A 42 9.81 5.13 -2.77
C SER A 42 10.12 4.58 -1.39
N PHE A 43 9.84 3.30 -1.19
CA PHE A 43 10.14 2.58 0.05
C PHE A 43 11.34 1.67 -0.15
N GLN A 44 12.38 1.92 0.63
CA GLN A 44 13.52 1.03 0.76
C GLN A 44 13.27 0.06 1.90
N CYS A 45 13.10 -1.21 1.57
CA CYS A 45 12.71 -2.25 2.51
C CYS A 45 13.84 -3.26 2.74
N THR A 46 13.96 -3.71 3.99
CA THR A 46 14.83 -4.81 4.40
C THR A 46 14.02 -5.87 5.13
N THR A 47 14.33 -7.15 4.87
CA THR A 47 13.73 -8.29 5.55
C THR A 47 14.66 -8.82 6.64
N THR A 48 14.11 -9.44 7.68
CA THR A 48 14.94 -10.09 8.72
C THR A 48 15.82 -11.23 8.18
N SER A 49 15.49 -11.78 7.00
CA SER A 49 16.31 -12.78 6.30
C SER A 49 17.46 -12.17 5.48
N GLY A 50 17.71 -10.87 5.59
CA GLY A 50 18.79 -10.17 4.87
C GLY A 50 18.45 -9.73 3.44
N GLY A 51 17.20 -9.87 3.01
CA GLY A 51 16.76 -9.41 1.69
C GLY A 51 16.55 -7.89 1.66
N SER A 52 16.78 -7.28 0.50
CA SER A 52 16.55 -5.85 0.25
C SER A 52 15.77 -5.66 -1.04
N PHE A 53 14.80 -4.75 -1.04
CA PHE A 53 14.05 -4.37 -2.24
C PHE A 53 13.49 -2.95 -2.15
N THR A 54 13.28 -2.33 -3.31
CA THR A 54 12.57 -1.05 -3.45
C THR A 54 11.14 -1.30 -3.90
N SER A 55 10.17 -0.66 -3.25
CA SER A 55 8.77 -0.64 -3.69
C SER A 55 8.28 0.80 -3.78
N TYR A 56 7.60 1.14 -4.88
CA TYR A 56 6.92 2.40 -5.06
C TYR A 56 5.44 2.26 -4.71
N MET A 57 4.88 3.24 -4.02
CA MET A 57 3.47 3.23 -3.63
C MET A 57 2.86 4.63 -3.70
N ALA A 58 1.57 4.69 -4.02
CA ALA A 58 0.77 5.90 -3.94
C ALA A 58 -0.58 5.59 -3.27
N VAL A 59 -1.05 6.49 -2.41
CA VAL A 59 -2.43 6.44 -1.90
C VAL A 59 -3.32 7.03 -2.97
N VAL A 60 -4.18 6.19 -3.54
CA VAL A 60 -5.13 6.56 -4.60
C VAL A 60 -6.35 7.24 -3.99
N GLU A 61 -6.87 6.67 -2.90
CA GLU A 61 -8.01 7.22 -2.18
C GLU A 61 -8.03 6.72 -0.73
N THR A 62 -8.36 7.58 0.23
CA THR A 62 -8.44 7.21 1.64
C THR A 62 -9.33 8.20 2.39
N ASP A 63 -10.05 7.70 3.38
CA ASP A 63 -10.76 8.52 4.37
C ASP A 63 -9.94 8.70 5.66
N TYR A 64 -8.74 8.12 5.74
CA TYR A 64 -7.84 8.04 6.90
C TYR A 64 -8.41 7.33 8.13
N ALA A 65 -9.73 7.21 8.25
CA ALA A 65 -10.43 6.68 9.42
C ALA A 65 -10.76 5.20 9.29
N ASN A 66 -11.03 4.70 8.07
CA ASN A 66 -11.51 3.33 7.86
C ASN A 66 -10.69 2.60 6.80
N TYR A 67 -10.40 3.24 5.66
CA TYR A 67 -9.81 2.58 4.50
C TYR A 67 -8.74 3.41 3.79
N ALA A 68 -7.89 2.71 3.03
CA ALA A 68 -7.03 3.31 2.02
C ALA A 68 -6.87 2.37 0.81
N LEU A 69 -7.17 2.87 -0.38
CA LEU A 69 -6.82 2.25 -1.65
C LEU A 69 -5.45 2.75 -2.08
N LEU A 70 -4.50 1.83 -2.26
CA LEU A 70 -3.15 2.13 -2.70
C LEU A 70 -2.86 1.47 -4.04
N TYR A 71 -2.02 2.12 -4.83
CA TYR A 71 -1.32 1.50 -5.94
C TYR A 71 0.11 1.21 -5.50
N ARG A 72 0.61 0.00 -5.77
CA ARG A 72 2.00 -0.42 -5.50
C ARG A 72 2.63 -0.91 -6.78
N CYS A 73 3.88 -0.53 -7.02
CA CYS A 73 4.69 -1.00 -8.14
C CYS A 73 6.13 -1.25 -7.69
N GLY A 74 6.77 -2.33 -8.15
CA GLY A 74 8.15 -2.62 -7.79
C GLY A 74 8.81 -3.60 -8.76
N LEU A 75 10.14 -3.53 -8.88
CA LEU A 75 10.90 -4.36 -9.81
C LEU A 75 11.24 -5.74 -9.25
N TYR A 76 11.43 -5.88 -7.92
CA TYR A 76 11.68 -7.15 -7.22
C TYR A 76 12.68 -8.09 -7.91
N GLY A 77 13.78 -7.55 -8.47
CA GLY A 77 14.80 -8.34 -9.17
C GLY A 77 14.50 -8.67 -10.64
N SER A 78 13.43 -8.13 -11.21
CA SER A 78 13.10 -8.19 -12.64
C SER A 78 13.31 -6.85 -13.33
N THR A 79 13.43 -6.86 -14.66
CA THR A 79 13.36 -5.67 -15.52
C THR A 79 11.93 -5.20 -15.75
N THR A 80 10.95 -6.09 -15.59
CA THR A 80 9.53 -5.77 -15.71
C THR A 80 8.93 -5.51 -14.33
N PRO A 81 8.39 -4.31 -14.07
CA PRO A 81 7.76 -4.02 -12.79
C PRO A 81 6.53 -4.89 -12.59
N LYS A 82 6.33 -5.36 -11.35
CA LYS A 82 5.08 -5.95 -10.89
C LYS A 82 4.34 -4.92 -10.07
N ASP A 83 3.08 -4.71 -10.42
CA ASP A 83 2.20 -3.80 -9.72
C ASP A 83 0.97 -4.49 -9.15
N ASN A 84 0.26 -3.79 -8.27
CA ASN A 84 -1.03 -4.21 -7.75
C ASN A 84 -1.77 -3.03 -7.10
N PHE A 85 -3.09 -3.13 -7.04
CA PHE A 85 -3.91 -2.31 -6.15
C PHE A 85 -4.13 -3.03 -4.82
N LEU A 86 -4.05 -2.29 -3.73
CA LEU A 86 -4.16 -2.82 -2.38
C LEU A 86 -5.21 -2.04 -1.61
N LEU A 87 -6.19 -2.76 -1.06
CA LEU A 87 -7.16 -2.20 -0.13
C LEU A 87 -6.69 -2.46 1.30
N PHE A 88 -6.41 -1.39 2.02
CA PHE A 88 -6.09 -1.42 3.44
C PHE A 88 -7.31 -0.99 4.24
N ASN A 89 -7.56 -1.69 5.35
CA ASN A 89 -8.61 -1.39 6.30
C ASN A 89 -8.03 -1.25 7.71
N ARG A 90 -8.59 -0.38 8.54
CA ARG A 90 -8.19 -0.25 9.96
C ARG A 90 -8.50 -1.51 10.76
N GLN A 91 -9.58 -2.19 10.39
CA GLN A 91 -10.06 -3.42 11.05
C GLN A 91 -9.72 -4.63 10.18
N SER A 92 -9.31 -5.74 10.79
CA SER A 92 -9.00 -7.00 10.07
C SER A 92 -10.23 -7.59 9.38
N SER A 93 -11.42 -7.35 9.94
CA SER A 93 -12.72 -7.72 9.40
C SER A 93 -13.23 -6.76 8.32
N GLY A 94 -12.46 -5.71 7.99
CA GLY A 94 -12.89 -4.68 7.05
C GLY A 94 -13.10 -5.22 5.64
N GLU A 95 -14.23 -4.86 5.04
CA GLU A 95 -14.61 -5.25 3.68
C GLU A 95 -14.33 -4.13 2.67
N ILE A 96 -14.86 -4.27 1.44
CA ILE A 96 -14.78 -3.23 0.43
C ILE A 96 -15.75 -2.09 0.83
N PRO A 97 -15.26 -0.89 1.14
CA PRO A 97 -16.11 0.20 1.60
C PRO A 97 -16.97 0.76 0.46
N ALA A 98 -18.23 1.08 0.75
CA ALA A 98 -19.16 1.64 -0.24
C ALA A 98 -18.65 2.95 -0.88
N GLY A 99 -17.90 3.75 -0.11
CA GLY A 99 -17.27 5.00 -0.58
C GLY A 99 -16.26 4.82 -1.72
N LEU A 100 -15.72 3.61 -1.91
CA LEU A 100 -14.80 3.32 -3.02
C LEU A 100 -15.47 2.86 -4.31
N SER A 101 -16.78 2.59 -4.32
CA SER A 101 -17.48 1.97 -5.47
C SER A 101 -17.24 2.70 -6.79
N THR A 102 -17.43 4.02 -6.82
CA THR A 102 -17.17 4.86 -8.01
C THR A 102 -15.71 4.77 -8.44
N LYS A 103 -14.76 4.84 -7.49
CA LYS A 103 -13.34 4.80 -7.78
C LYS A 103 -12.89 3.44 -8.32
N LEU A 104 -13.40 2.36 -7.74
CA LEU A 104 -13.11 1.00 -8.19
C LEU A 104 -13.65 0.76 -9.59
N ASN A 105 -14.85 1.25 -9.91
CA ASN A 105 -15.40 1.17 -11.27
C ASN A 105 -14.55 1.96 -12.28
N GLN A 106 -14.12 3.18 -11.93
CA GLN A 106 -13.24 3.99 -12.79
C GLN A 106 -11.88 3.34 -13.07
N LEU A 107 -11.38 2.52 -12.14
CA LEU A 107 -10.11 1.81 -12.25
C LEU A 107 -10.29 0.36 -12.74
N GLU A 108 -11.51 -0.05 -13.08
CA GLU A 108 -11.85 -1.41 -13.50
C GLU A 108 -11.50 -2.49 -12.45
N LEU A 109 -11.48 -2.12 -11.16
CA LEU A 109 -11.18 -2.98 -10.01
C LEU A 109 -12.46 -3.57 -9.39
N THR A 110 -13.30 -4.18 -10.22
CA THR A 110 -14.64 -4.65 -9.82
C THR A 110 -14.62 -5.89 -8.93
N SER A 111 -13.49 -6.60 -8.85
CA SER A 111 -13.35 -7.87 -8.10
C SER A 111 -12.02 -7.96 -7.35
N LEU A 112 -11.89 -7.18 -6.27
CA LEU A 112 -10.75 -7.30 -5.36
C LEU A 112 -10.79 -8.64 -4.61
N ASN A 113 -9.67 -9.37 -4.63
CA ASN A 113 -9.56 -10.65 -3.93
C ASN A 113 -9.44 -10.43 -2.41
N LYS A 114 -10.33 -11.05 -1.63
CA LYS A 114 -10.23 -11.07 -0.17
C LYS A 114 -9.00 -11.89 0.24
N LEU A 115 -8.14 -11.27 1.05
CA LEU A 115 -6.96 -11.92 1.62
C LEU A 115 -7.32 -12.64 2.94
N GLY A 116 -6.32 -13.24 3.60
CA GLY A 116 -6.51 -14.06 4.82
C GLY A 116 -6.80 -13.26 6.10
N CYS A 117 -7.59 -12.20 6.00
CA CYS A 117 -8.00 -11.30 7.07
C CYS A 117 -9.49 -11.46 7.34
N SER A 118 -9.85 -11.51 8.63
CA SER A 118 -11.24 -11.68 9.10
C SER A 118 -11.51 -10.88 10.36
#